data_AF-A0A2E7KYC7-F1
#
_entry.id   AF-A0A2E7KYC7-F1
#
_cell.length_a   1.000
_cell.length_b   1.000
_cell.length_c   1.000
_cell.angle_alpha   90.00
_cell.angle_beta   90.00
_cell.angle_gamma   90.00
#
_symmetry.space_group_name_H-M   'P 1'
#
loop_
_entity.id
_entity.type
_entity.pdbx_description
1 polymer ?
#
loop_
_entity_poly.entity_id
_entity_poly.type
_entity_poly.pdbx_seq_one_letter_code
_entity_poly.pdbx_strand_id
1 'polypeptide(L)'
;MSFSIIFTTKVFSNENSSENKFGGDWIEYSRWGFQIKRISGNNETEENYNEFGKLTSKNIFNLSLTNGNNSEGIYLIRPNDYWYYLAVKNKPNNLLWASENFDFTKGDWKKGQAGFGYADNDDKTILKNMVNEHQSVFIAKEFIIEKGMDLSRLMLAINFDDGFALHLNGRYVFSVNVINEKGQVEVADHEANGFEFFPLREYKDALKVGKNVIGLEGYNKSLSSSDFTLDPYLTIGGGYTNYSKINSENNKINRGGYMVRGDQLQESIVAEEGQDSKQKTYKNLNNPQESLLLAARNGDKDQIEKLLKEGVDIDFSTENSYTALGYAAAKGNIPLMQFLLDKGADINNKSRNDKSPILVVAGTQHINAAKMLIKNGADLNIISGQRSCLHEAAYWRQPKTLQFFIDQGIDVNSKGFYNITPLHWAVYPMNVDKIEENKKSVECIQILLNNGANKSNKVNGKTAADWAEERNLTDIVKMLKP
;
A
#
# COMPACT_ATOMS: atom_id res chain seq x y z
N MET A 1 12.01 -3.84 -17.93
CA MET A 1 11.92 -4.67 -16.72
C MET A 1 10.48 -5.11 -16.57
N SER A 2 10.25 -6.41 -16.57
CA SER A 2 8.91 -6.99 -16.48
C SER A 2 8.47 -6.96 -15.03
N PHE A 3 7.46 -6.16 -14.73
CA PHE A 3 6.82 -6.14 -13.43
C PHE A 3 5.97 -7.40 -13.26
N SER A 4 5.74 -7.83 -12.03
CA SER A 4 4.75 -8.85 -11.66
C SER A 4 3.75 -8.19 -10.72
N ILE A 5 2.45 -8.42 -10.93
CA ILE A 5 1.38 -7.93 -10.06
C ILE A 5 0.64 -9.18 -9.61
N ILE A 6 0.59 -9.39 -8.30
CA ILE A 6 -0.10 -10.50 -7.62
C ILE A 6 -1.55 -10.03 -7.40
N PHE A 7 -2.54 -10.87 -7.71
CA PHE A 7 -3.96 -10.55 -7.52
C PHE A 7 -4.58 -11.49 -6.50
N THR A 8 -5.42 -10.93 -5.64
CA THR A 8 -6.26 -11.70 -4.73
C THR A 8 -7.57 -12.03 -5.41
N THR A 9 -7.93 -13.31 -5.42
CA THR A 9 -9.20 -13.75 -6.00
C THR A 9 -9.84 -14.76 -5.07
N LYS A 10 -11.05 -14.46 -4.60
CA LYS A 10 -11.97 -15.47 -4.07
C LYS A 10 -12.38 -16.35 -5.24
N VAL A 11 -12.00 -17.61 -5.20
CA VAL A 11 -12.49 -18.62 -6.14
C VAL A 11 -13.72 -19.26 -5.52
N PHE A 12 -14.92 -18.94 -6.01
CA PHE A 12 -16.10 -19.73 -5.69
C PHE A 12 -16.21 -20.86 -6.72
N SER A 13 -15.81 -22.08 -6.35
CA SER A 13 -16.22 -23.26 -7.10
C SER A 13 -17.65 -23.60 -6.70
N ASN A 14 -18.62 -23.35 -7.57
CA ASN A 14 -19.89 -24.05 -7.46
C ASN A 14 -19.64 -25.50 -7.89
N GLU A 15 -19.97 -26.47 -7.04
CA GLU A 15 -19.72 -27.91 -7.27
C GLU A 15 -20.34 -28.46 -8.58
N ASN A 16 -21.19 -27.68 -9.27
CA ASN A 16 -21.92 -28.12 -10.46
C ASN A 16 -21.85 -27.17 -11.69
N SER A 17 -20.89 -26.24 -11.77
CA SER A 17 -20.73 -25.43 -13.00
C SER A 17 -19.27 -25.28 -13.41
N SER A 18 -18.96 -25.61 -14.68
CA SER A 18 -17.69 -25.35 -15.37
C SER A 18 -17.38 -23.86 -15.58
N GLU A 19 -18.27 -22.97 -15.12
CA GLU A 19 -18.06 -21.52 -15.15
C GLU A 19 -17.51 -21.05 -13.81
N ASN A 20 -16.19 -20.83 -13.78
CA ASN A 20 -15.59 -19.97 -12.76
C ASN A 20 -16.10 -18.54 -13.01
N LYS A 21 -16.95 -18.01 -12.14
CA LYS A 21 -17.44 -16.63 -12.25
C LYS A 21 -16.45 -15.68 -11.57
N PHE A 22 -15.54 -15.11 -12.36
CA PHE A 22 -14.67 -14.00 -11.95
C PHE A 22 -15.45 -12.69 -12.10
N GLY A 23 -15.50 -11.88 -11.04
CA GLY A 23 -16.24 -10.63 -11.04
C GLY A 23 -15.81 -9.72 -9.90
N GLY A 24 -15.38 -8.50 -10.21
CA GLY A 24 -15.07 -7.51 -9.20
C GLY A 24 -14.42 -6.25 -9.77
N ASP A 25 -14.48 -5.18 -9.01
CA ASP A 25 -13.77 -3.95 -9.30
C ASP A 25 -12.73 -3.72 -8.18
N TRP A 26 -11.52 -3.32 -8.55
CA TRP A 26 -10.44 -2.96 -7.64
C TRP A 26 -9.94 -1.57 -7.96
N ILE A 27 -9.53 -0.85 -6.93
CA ILE A 27 -8.97 0.49 -7.08
C ILE A 27 -7.57 0.57 -6.47
N GLU A 28 -6.65 1.17 -7.21
CA GLU A 28 -5.31 1.52 -6.77
C GLU A 28 -5.22 3.03 -6.67
N TYR A 29 -4.91 3.54 -5.48
CA TYR A 29 -4.67 4.97 -5.29
C TYR A 29 -3.18 5.27 -5.36
N SER A 30 -2.82 6.36 -6.03
CA SER A 30 -1.47 6.90 -6.06
C SER A 30 -1.53 8.41 -5.86
N ARG A 31 -0.37 9.01 -5.57
CA ARG A 31 -0.25 10.49 -5.49
C ARG A 31 -0.74 11.21 -6.75
N TRP A 32 -0.61 10.56 -7.90
CA TRP A 32 -0.80 11.19 -9.22
C TRP A 32 -2.14 10.81 -9.88
N GLY A 33 -2.97 10.02 -9.20
CA GLY A 33 -4.17 9.46 -9.79
C GLY A 33 -4.58 8.13 -9.19
N PHE A 34 -5.40 7.39 -9.91
CA PHE A 34 -5.84 6.07 -9.50
C PHE A 34 -6.10 5.18 -10.70
N GLN A 35 -6.01 3.88 -10.48
CA GLN A 35 -6.34 2.88 -11.48
C GLN A 35 -7.55 2.09 -10.98
N ILE A 36 -8.58 1.95 -11.82
CA ILE A 36 -9.68 1.01 -11.59
C ILE A 36 -9.41 -0.21 -12.46
N LYS A 37 -9.33 -1.39 -11.86
CA LYS A 37 -9.33 -2.66 -12.57
C LYS A 37 -10.70 -3.30 -12.42
N ARG A 38 -11.35 -3.65 -13.52
CA ARG A 38 -12.62 -4.37 -13.52
C ARG A 38 -12.45 -5.72 -14.16
N ILE A 39 -12.79 -6.78 -13.46
CA ILE A 39 -12.81 -8.13 -14.00
C ILE A 39 -14.26 -8.55 -14.15
N SER A 40 -14.64 -8.96 -15.35
CA SER A 40 -15.97 -9.48 -15.65
C SER A 40 -15.83 -10.67 -16.60
N GLY A 41 -16.08 -11.88 -16.09
CA GLY A 41 -15.86 -13.11 -16.84
C GLY A 41 -14.38 -13.27 -17.19
N ASN A 42 -14.07 -13.45 -18.48
CA ASN A 42 -12.70 -13.61 -18.98
C ASN A 42 -12.06 -12.28 -19.42
N ASN A 43 -12.62 -11.13 -19.05
CA ASN A 43 -12.09 -9.83 -19.43
C ASN A 43 -11.63 -9.06 -18.19
N GLU A 44 -10.45 -8.46 -18.28
CA GLU A 44 -9.97 -7.44 -17.36
C GLU A 44 -9.90 -6.10 -18.10
N THR A 45 -10.50 -5.07 -17.52
CA THR A 45 -10.37 -3.68 -17.97
C THR A 45 -9.55 -2.92 -16.94
N GLU A 46 -8.43 -2.32 -17.35
CA GLU A 46 -7.67 -1.39 -16.52
C GLU A 46 -7.92 0.04 -17.00
N GLU A 47 -8.56 0.87 -16.18
CA GLU A 47 -8.80 2.29 -16.42
C GLU A 47 -7.90 3.12 -15.51
N ASN A 48 -7.00 3.90 -16.11
CA ASN A 48 -6.14 4.82 -15.38
C ASN A 48 -6.75 6.20 -15.39
N TYR A 49 -6.70 6.87 -14.25
CA TYR A 49 -7.21 8.21 -14.06
C TYR A 49 -6.15 9.06 -13.38
N ASN A 50 -6.12 10.35 -13.71
CA ASN A 50 -5.25 11.29 -13.01
C ASN A 50 -5.82 11.72 -11.65
N GLU A 51 -5.05 12.54 -10.92
CA GLU A 51 -5.41 13.09 -9.61
C GLU A 51 -6.79 13.76 -9.59
N PHE A 52 -7.21 14.39 -10.69
CA PHE A 52 -8.50 15.06 -10.85
C PHE A 52 -9.66 14.14 -11.30
N GLY A 53 -9.39 12.84 -11.46
CA GLY A 53 -10.37 11.84 -11.89
C GLY A 53 -10.79 11.96 -13.35
N LYS A 54 -9.90 12.48 -14.20
CA LYS A 54 -10.02 12.36 -15.65
C LYS A 54 -9.33 11.06 -16.10
N LEU A 55 -10.03 10.27 -16.91
CA LEU A 55 -9.49 9.05 -17.53
C LEU A 55 -8.30 9.41 -18.44
N THR A 56 -7.17 8.75 -18.25
CA THR A 56 -5.91 8.95 -19.00
C THR A 56 -5.62 7.79 -19.94
N SER A 57 -5.96 6.56 -19.57
CA SER A 57 -5.87 5.40 -20.47
C SER A 57 -6.85 4.31 -20.05
N LYS A 58 -7.19 3.44 -21.02
CA LYS A 58 -8.05 2.27 -20.82
C LYS A 58 -7.47 1.09 -21.59
N ASN A 59 -7.09 0.05 -20.87
CA ASN A 59 -6.60 -1.20 -21.44
C ASN A 59 -7.62 -2.31 -21.22
N ILE A 60 -7.73 -3.23 -22.17
CA ILE A 60 -8.58 -4.42 -22.05
C ILE A 60 -7.69 -5.64 -22.29
N PHE A 61 -7.78 -6.60 -21.37
CA PHE A 61 -7.04 -7.85 -21.42
C PHE A 61 -8.02 -9.03 -21.41
N ASN A 62 -7.71 -10.05 -22.20
CA ASN A 62 -8.34 -11.35 -22.07
C ASN A 62 -7.60 -12.15 -20.99
N LEU A 63 -8.34 -12.62 -20.00
CA LEU A 63 -7.90 -13.57 -18.99
C LEU A 63 -8.17 -14.98 -19.48
N SER A 64 -7.13 -15.79 -19.58
CA SER A 64 -7.26 -17.24 -19.78
C SER A 64 -6.82 -17.92 -18.50
N LEU A 65 -7.77 -18.62 -17.86
CA LEU A 65 -7.46 -19.45 -16.70
C LEU A 65 -7.33 -20.90 -17.13
N THR A 66 -6.26 -21.53 -16.66
CA THR A 66 -6.05 -22.96 -16.83
C THR A 66 -6.15 -23.60 -15.46
N ASN A 67 -7.26 -24.32 -15.23
CA ASN A 67 -7.39 -25.18 -14.07
C ASN A 67 -6.48 -26.39 -14.28
N GLY A 68 -5.55 -26.58 -13.36
CA GLY A 68 -4.80 -27.82 -13.25
C GLY A 68 -5.59 -28.87 -12.48
N ASN A 69 -5.30 -30.14 -12.76
CA ASN A 69 -5.94 -31.29 -12.13
C ASN A 69 -6.04 -31.15 -10.60
N ASN A 70 -7.26 -31.31 -10.05
CA ASN A 70 -7.59 -31.40 -8.63
C ASN A 70 -7.08 -32.71 -8.02
N SER A 71 -5.77 -32.94 -8.04
CA SER A 71 -5.13 -34.00 -7.27
C SER A 71 -5.05 -33.59 -5.80
N GLU A 72 -5.36 -34.48 -4.86
CA GLU A 72 -5.07 -34.25 -3.44
C GLU A 72 -3.60 -33.86 -3.25
N GLY A 73 -3.35 -32.72 -2.60
CA GLY A 73 -1.99 -32.31 -2.21
C GLY A 73 -1.50 -33.14 -1.01
N ILE A 74 -0.21 -33.42 -0.97
CA ILE A 74 0.45 -34.18 0.09
C ILE A 74 1.22 -33.21 0.99
N TYR A 75 1.02 -33.31 2.30
CA TYR A 75 1.82 -32.59 3.28
C TYR A 75 3.19 -33.27 3.45
N LEU A 76 4.25 -32.49 3.21
CA LEU A 76 5.60 -32.84 3.65
C LEU A 76 5.85 -32.42 5.10
N ILE A 77 5.20 -31.33 5.51
CA ILE A 77 5.09 -30.87 6.89
C ILE A 77 3.62 -30.51 7.11
N ARG A 78 3.01 -31.02 8.17
CA ARG A 78 1.59 -30.77 8.46
C ARG A 78 1.40 -29.49 9.28
N PRO A 79 0.23 -28.83 9.18
CA PRO A 79 -0.15 -27.79 10.14
C PRO A 79 -0.08 -28.33 11.58
N ASN A 80 0.30 -27.49 12.54
CA ASN A 80 0.48 -27.83 13.96
C ASN A 80 1.55 -28.90 14.26
N ASP A 81 2.39 -29.27 13.28
CA ASP A 81 3.53 -30.14 13.54
C ASP A 81 4.52 -29.49 14.51
N TYR A 82 5.34 -30.31 15.14
CA TYR A 82 6.43 -29.82 15.98
C TYR A 82 7.62 -29.34 15.15
N TRP A 83 8.16 -28.18 15.52
CA TRP A 83 9.39 -27.58 15.01
C TRP A 83 10.41 -27.42 16.13
N TYR A 84 11.69 -27.39 15.75
CA TYR A 84 12.73 -26.89 16.63
C TYR A 84 12.76 -25.38 16.55
N TYR A 85 12.90 -24.69 17.68
CA TYR A 85 12.95 -23.24 17.71
C TYR A 85 14.01 -22.70 18.68
N LEU A 86 14.50 -21.50 18.39
CA LEU A 86 15.42 -20.73 19.21
C LEU A 86 15.04 -19.25 19.13
N ALA A 87 14.69 -18.65 20.27
CA ALA A 87 14.40 -17.21 20.40
C ALA A 87 15.59 -16.52 21.09
N VAL A 88 16.17 -15.52 20.45
CA VAL A 88 17.43 -14.88 20.90
C VAL A 88 17.43 -13.37 20.65
N LYS A 89 18.22 -12.64 21.45
CA LYS A 89 18.47 -11.19 21.25
C LYS A 89 19.35 -10.91 20.04
N ASN A 90 20.31 -11.78 19.79
CA ASN A 90 21.28 -11.64 18.71
C ASN A 90 21.30 -12.93 17.87
N LYS A 91 21.51 -12.78 16.56
CA LYS A 91 21.62 -13.89 15.62
C LYS A 91 22.70 -14.89 16.06
N PRO A 92 22.46 -16.21 15.97
CA PRO A 92 23.48 -17.23 16.23
C PRO A 92 24.68 -17.03 15.28
N ASN A 93 25.90 -17.11 15.83
CA ASN A 93 27.13 -17.01 15.03
C ASN A 93 27.30 -18.15 14.01
N ASN A 94 26.57 -19.25 14.19
CA ASN A 94 26.62 -20.41 13.31
C ASN A 94 25.46 -20.37 12.30
N LEU A 95 25.77 -20.12 11.03
CA LEU A 95 24.81 -20.09 9.92
C LEU A 95 24.36 -21.50 9.46
N LEU A 96 24.88 -22.57 10.07
CA LEU A 96 24.54 -23.96 9.71
C LEU A 96 23.29 -24.49 10.43
N TRP A 97 22.57 -23.67 11.19
CA TRP A 97 21.41 -24.10 11.99
C TRP A 97 20.27 -24.72 11.17
N ALA A 98 20.12 -24.33 9.91
CA ALA A 98 19.16 -24.90 8.96
C ALA A 98 19.78 -26.00 8.06
N SER A 99 20.96 -26.50 8.39
CA SER A 99 21.63 -27.57 7.63
C SER A 99 21.26 -28.96 8.14
N GLU A 100 21.39 -29.97 7.30
CA GLU A 100 21.04 -31.36 7.62
C GLU A 100 21.88 -31.99 8.73
N ASN A 101 23.08 -31.46 8.94
CA ASN A 101 24.02 -31.94 9.95
C ASN A 101 23.87 -31.20 11.28
N PHE A 102 22.90 -30.28 11.37
CA PHE A 102 22.68 -29.54 12.60
C PHE A 102 22.01 -30.41 13.65
N ASP A 103 22.59 -30.41 14.84
CA ASP A 103 22.12 -31.20 15.96
C ASP A 103 21.28 -30.31 16.90
N PHE A 104 19.96 -30.32 16.69
CA PHE A 104 19.01 -29.55 17.51
C PHE A 104 18.95 -30.00 18.98
N THR A 105 19.62 -31.09 19.36
CA THR A 105 19.75 -31.50 20.77
C THR A 105 20.85 -30.76 21.52
N LYS A 106 21.68 -29.98 20.81
CA LYS A 106 22.78 -29.20 21.37
C LYS A 106 22.45 -27.71 21.38
N GLY A 107 22.83 -27.04 22.47
CA GLY A 107 22.56 -25.61 22.67
C GLY A 107 21.16 -25.34 23.20
N ASP A 108 20.66 -24.11 23.00
CA ASP A 108 19.42 -23.61 23.62
C ASP A 108 18.15 -23.88 22.80
N TRP A 109 18.23 -24.75 21.78
CA TRP A 109 17.09 -25.11 20.93
C TRP A 109 16.03 -25.88 21.72
N LYS A 110 14.77 -25.54 21.47
CA LYS A 110 13.60 -26.15 22.09
C LYS A 110 12.71 -26.76 21.02
N LYS A 111 11.74 -27.57 21.43
CA LYS A 111 10.73 -28.16 20.52
C LYS A 111 9.34 -27.65 20.91
N GLY A 112 8.58 -27.18 19.93
CA GLY A 112 7.22 -26.63 20.12
C GLY A 112 6.36 -26.87 18.88
N GLN A 113 5.04 -26.77 19.00
CA GLN A 113 4.15 -26.81 17.83
C GLN A 113 4.35 -25.54 16.98
N ALA A 114 4.04 -25.60 15.69
CA ALA A 114 3.98 -24.41 14.84
C ALA A 114 2.95 -23.38 15.38
N GLY A 115 3.17 -22.08 15.13
CA GLY A 115 2.47 -20.99 15.82
C GLY A 115 3.38 -20.24 16.80
N PHE A 116 4.57 -19.87 16.36
CA PHE A 116 5.56 -19.19 17.20
C PHE A 116 5.28 -17.70 17.25
N GLY A 117 4.61 -17.25 18.32
CA GLY A 117 4.20 -15.85 18.44
C GLY A 117 3.69 -15.36 19.79
N TYR A 118 3.30 -14.08 19.85
CA TYR A 118 2.66 -13.40 21.00
C TYR A 118 1.60 -12.36 20.58
N ALA A 119 0.64 -12.07 21.47
CA ALA A 119 -0.52 -11.15 21.38
C ALA A 119 -1.78 -11.68 20.65
N ASP A 120 -2.86 -10.87 20.59
CA ASP A 120 -4.18 -11.13 21.17
C ASP A 120 -5.21 -11.94 20.35
N ASN A 121 -5.99 -12.74 21.07
CA ASN A 121 -7.31 -13.31 20.71
C ASN A 121 -7.45 -14.35 19.56
N ASP A 122 -6.42 -14.68 18.78
CA ASP A 122 -6.53 -15.78 17.79
C ASP A 122 -5.34 -16.77 17.74
N ASP A 123 -4.15 -16.41 18.24
CA ASP A 123 -2.97 -17.27 18.17
C ASP A 123 -2.61 -18.02 19.47
N LYS A 124 -2.26 -19.31 19.34
CA LYS A 124 -1.77 -20.13 20.45
C LYS A 124 -0.34 -19.73 20.81
N THR A 125 -0.20 -18.79 21.74
CA THR A 125 1.11 -18.33 22.24
C THR A 125 1.97 -19.48 22.81
N ILE A 126 3.16 -19.71 22.24
CA ILE A 126 4.19 -20.61 22.78
C ILE A 126 5.29 -19.83 23.53
N LEU A 127 5.48 -18.55 23.20
CA LEU A 127 6.55 -17.70 23.75
C LEU A 127 5.98 -16.52 24.53
N LYS A 128 5.73 -16.70 25.83
CA LYS A 128 5.08 -15.71 26.70
C LYS A 128 5.89 -14.43 26.95
N ASN A 129 7.18 -14.42 26.66
CA ASN A 129 8.12 -13.33 27.01
C ASN A 129 8.84 -12.78 25.77
N MET A 130 8.11 -12.48 24.69
CA MET A 130 8.73 -11.99 23.47
C MET A 130 8.84 -10.46 23.42
N VAL A 131 7.89 -9.74 24.04
CA VAL A 131 7.89 -8.27 24.13
C VAL A 131 9.19 -7.79 24.78
N ASN A 132 10.03 -7.07 24.02
CA ASN A 132 11.30 -6.47 24.45
C ASN A 132 12.46 -7.44 24.81
N GLU A 133 12.29 -8.76 24.74
CA GLU A 133 13.34 -9.72 25.16
C GLU A 133 14.04 -10.44 24.00
N HIS A 134 13.42 -10.62 22.83
CA HIS A 134 14.00 -11.35 21.70
C HIS A 134 13.78 -10.58 20.39
N GLN A 135 14.84 -10.39 19.59
CA GLN A 135 14.75 -9.65 18.32
C GLN A 135 14.60 -10.56 17.10
N SER A 136 14.81 -11.87 17.28
CA SER A 136 14.72 -12.85 16.20
C SER A 136 14.31 -14.22 16.74
N VAL A 137 13.50 -14.92 15.95
CA VAL A 137 13.07 -16.29 16.21
C VAL A 137 13.53 -17.18 15.06
N PHE A 138 14.26 -18.23 15.38
CA PHE A 138 14.73 -19.21 14.40
C PHE A 138 13.91 -20.48 14.57
N ILE A 139 13.30 -20.99 13.51
CA ILE A 139 12.57 -22.25 13.53
C ILE A 139 13.04 -23.17 12.42
N ALA A 140 13.19 -24.46 12.70
CA ALA A 140 13.65 -25.44 11.74
C ALA A 140 12.90 -26.77 11.86
N LYS A 141 12.74 -27.44 10.71
CA LYS A 141 12.11 -28.75 10.63
C LYS A 141 12.70 -29.60 9.54
N GLU A 142 12.83 -30.88 9.86
CA GLU A 142 13.26 -31.91 8.92
C GLU A 142 12.05 -32.43 8.15
N PHE A 143 12.23 -32.68 6.85
CA PHE A 143 11.23 -33.32 6.00
C PHE A 143 11.91 -34.23 4.97
N ILE A 144 11.15 -35.18 4.43
CA ILE A 144 11.65 -36.18 3.46
C ILE A 144 11.07 -35.91 2.08
N ILE A 145 11.92 -35.91 1.07
CA ILE A 145 11.52 -35.95 -0.34
C ILE A 145 11.78 -37.36 -0.87
N GLU A 146 10.73 -38.07 -1.26
CA GLU A 146 10.87 -39.42 -1.81
C GLU A 146 11.34 -39.41 -3.27
N LYS A 147 11.99 -40.50 -3.69
CA LYS A 147 12.47 -40.64 -5.05
C LYS A 147 11.28 -40.64 -6.02
N GLY A 148 11.30 -39.74 -7.00
CA GLY A 148 10.25 -39.62 -8.00
C GLY A 148 9.12 -38.63 -7.65
N MET A 149 9.18 -37.97 -6.49
CA MET A 149 8.27 -36.87 -6.18
C MET A 149 8.48 -35.69 -7.15
N ASP A 150 7.38 -35.18 -7.72
CA ASP A 150 7.40 -33.99 -8.56
C ASP A 150 7.38 -32.71 -7.71
N LEU A 151 8.54 -32.06 -7.62
CA LEU A 151 8.72 -30.81 -6.88
C LEU A 151 8.25 -29.57 -7.65
N SER A 152 7.73 -29.71 -8.88
CA SER A 152 7.22 -28.58 -9.67
C SER A 152 6.09 -27.82 -8.96
N ARG A 153 5.49 -28.46 -7.94
CA ARG A 153 4.36 -27.98 -7.14
C ARG A 153 4.66 -27.89 -5.63
N LEU A 154 5.93 -27.82 -5.26
CA LEU A 154 6.35 -27.63 -3.87
C LEU A 154 6.04 -26.19 -3.41
N MET A 155 5.43 -26.06 -2.23
CA MET A 155 4.95 -24.79 -1.69
C MET A 155 5.20 -24.71 -0.19
N LEU A 156 5.74 -23.58 0.28
CA LEU A 156 5.68 -23.17 1.68
C LEU A 156 4.38 -22.41 1.89
N ALA A 157 3.60 -22.82 2.89
CA ALA A 157 2.47 -22.05 3.38
C ALA A 157 2.81 -21.53 4.77
N ILE A 158 2.58 -20.25 5.06
CA ILE A 158 2.95 -19.66 6.34
C ILE A 158 2.00 -18.52 6.73
N ASN A 159 1.51 -18.54 7.96
CA ASN A 159 0.92 -17.37 8.62
C ASN A 159 2.06 -16.65 9.35
N PHE A 160 2.34 -15.39 9.06
CA PHE A 160 3.44 -14.67 9.71
C PHE A 160 3.17 -13.19 9.90
N ASP A 161 3.69 -12.66 11.00
CA ASP A 161 3.70 -11.22 11.23
C ASP A 161 5.14 -10.69 11.11
N ASP A 162 5.27 -9.40 10.84
CA ASP A 162 6.52 -8.71 10.51
C ASP A 162 7.22 -9.25 9.24
N GLY A 163 8.16 -10.17 9.39
CA GLY A 163 8.99 -10.64 8.28
C GLY A 163 9.87 -11.83 8.62
N PHE A 164 10.28 -12.56 7.58
CA PHE A 164 11.12 -13.75 7.73
C PHE A 164 12.11 -13.95 6.58
N ALA A 165 13.15 -14.73 6.83
CA ALA A 165 14.06 -15.29 5.82
C ALA A 165 13.94 -16.81 5.75
N LEU A 166 13.83 -17.35 4.54
CA LEU A 166 13.76 -18.78 4.27
C LEU A 166 15.14 -19.36 3.97
N HIS A 167 15.43 -20.49 4.60
CA HIS A 167 16.60 -21.32 4.38
C HIS A 167 16.19 -22.75 4.02
N LEU A 168 16.82 -23.32 2.99
CA LEU A 168 16.69 -24.74 2.62
C LEU A 168 18.06 -25.39 2.67
N ASN A 169 18.21 -26.44 3.49
CA ASN A 169 19.46 -27.16 3.70
C ASN A 169 20.66 -26.23 4.01
N GLY A 170 20.42 -25.18 4.80
CA GLY A 170 21.41 -24.18 5.20
C GLY A 170 21.66 -23.08 4.16
N ARG A 171 21.11 -23.19 2.93
CA ARG A 171 21.19 -22.15 1.91
C ARG A 171 20.09 -21.13 2.10
N TYR A 172 20.47 -19.85 2.17
CA TYR A 172 19.51 -18.74 2.09
C TYR A 172 18.80 -18.74 0.73
N VAL A 173 17.48 -18.61 0.75
CA VAL A 173 16.64 -18.69 -0.44
C VAL A 173 16.07 -17.32 -0.79
N PHE A 174 15.25 -16.76 0.11
CA PHE A 174 14.65 -15.44 -0.02
C PHE A 174 14.31 -14.88 1.38
N SER A 175 13.96 -13.60 1.44
CA SER A 175 13.35 -12.97 2.62
C SER A 175 12.13 -12.17 2.20
N VAL A 176 11.20 -12.03 3.14
CA VAL A 176 9.95 -11.30 3.01
C VAL A 176 9.93 -10.20 4.06
N ASN A 177 9.58 -8.97 3.67
CA ASN A 177 9.49 -7.80 4.56
C ASN A 177 10.73 -7.54 5.43
N VAL A 178 11.93 -7.74 4.87
CA VAL A 178 13.20 -7.48 5.55
C VAL A 178 14.09 -6.72 4.59
N ILE A 179 14.49 -5.49 4.94
CA ILE A 179 15.62 -4.68 4.43
C ILE A 179 15.22 -3.21 4.30
N ASN A 180 16.01 -2.30 4.89
CA ASN A 180 15.96 -0.86 4.57
C ASN A 180 16.93 -0.48 3.45
N GLU A 181 16.88 0.77 2.97
CA GLU A 181 17.69 1.28 1.84
C GLU A 181 19.21 1.07 1.98
N LYS A 182 19.70 0.75 3.18
CA LYS A 182 21.12 0.50 3.50
C LYS A 182 21.47 -0.99 3.64
N GLY A 183 20.55 -1.90 3.33
CA GLY A 183 20.75 -3.34 3.47
C GLY A 183 20.66 -3.83 4.91
N GLN A 184 20.12 -3.05 5.84
CA GLN A 184 19.95 -3.45 7.25
C GLN A 184 18.59 -4.12 7.43
N VAL A 185 18.51 -5.14 8.30
CA VAL A 185 17.27 -5.81 8.67
C VAL A 185 16.35 -4.84 9.41
N GLU A 186 15.29 -4.40 8.73
CA GLU A 186 14.17 -3.62 9.24
C GLU A 186 12.89 -4.28 8.69
N VAL A 187 11.87 -4.45 9.54
CA VAL A 187 10.62 -5.13 9.20
C VAL A 187 9.51 -4.13 8.92
N ALA A 188 8.61 -4.47 8.00
CA ALA A 188 7.36 -3.74 7.79
C ALA A 188 6.28 -4.35 8.71
N ASP A 189 5.41 -3.50 9.28
CA ASP A 189 4.31 -3.85 10.19
C ASP A 189 3.27 -4.74 9.48
N HIS A 190 3.63 -6.00 9.28
CA HIS A 190 2.86 -6.97 8.52
C HIS A 190 1.99 -7.77 9.47
N GLU A 191 0.68 -7.71 9.28
CA GLU A 191 -0.30 -8.53 9.98
C GLU A 191 -0.90 -9.54 8.99
N ALA A 192 -0.57 -10.83 9.16
CA ALA A 192 -1.15 -11.84 8.32
C ALA A 192 -2.61 -12.10 8.70
N ASN A 193 -3.50 -12.04 7.71
CA ASN A 193 -4.92 -12.40 7.87
C ASN A 193 -5.17 -13.87 7.46
N GLY A 194 -4.20 -14.76 7.66
CA GLY A 194 -4.22 -16.17 7.23
C GLY A 194 -2.97 -16.62 6.46
N PHE A 195 -2.95 -17.90 6.03
CA PHE A 195 -1.78 -18.47 5.36
C PHE A 195 -1.49 -17.86 3.99
N GLU A 196 -0.24 -17.42 3.82
CA GLU A 196 0.34 -17.04 2.54
C GLU A 196 1.13 -18.19 1.91
N PHE A 197 1.28 -18.19 0.58
CA PHE A 197 1.82 -19.32 -0.18
C PHE A 197 3.01 -18.91 -1.06
N PHE A 198 4.17 -19.53 -0.83
CA PHE A 198 5.43 -19.25 -1.52
C PHE A 198 5.89 -20.46 -2.36
N PRO A 199 5.88 -20.38 -3.71
CA PRO A 199 6.25 -21.50 -4.57
C PRO A 199 7.75 -21.74 -4.49
N LEU A 200 8.14 -22.98 -4.16
CA LEU A 200 9.55 -23.35 -4.00
C LEU A 200 10.15 -24.04 -5.24
N ARG A 201 9.38 -24.15 -6.33
CA ARG A 201 9.82 -24.83 -7.58
C ARG A 201 11.10 -24.25 -8.17
N GLU A 202 11.32 -22.95 -8.00
CA GLU A 202 12.50 -22.23 -8.51
C GLU A 202 13.75 -22.52 -7.68
N TYR A 203 13.58 -23.05 -6.47
CA TYR A 203 14.64 -23.36 -5.50
C TYR A 203 14.85 -24.86 -5.32
N LYS A 204 14.35 -25.68 -6.25
CA LYS A 204 14.48 -27.15 -6.22
C LYS A 204 15.93 -27.62 -6.22
N ASP A 205 16.86 -26.79 -6.69
CA ASP A 205 18.30 -27.04 -6.68
C ASP A 205 18.91 -27.01 -5.27
N ALA A 206 18.22 -26.39 -4.30
CA ALA A 206 18.58 -26.43 -2.89
C ALA A 206 18.10 -27.72 -2.19
N LEU A 207 17.32 -28.56 -2.86
CA LEU A 207 16.67 -29.75 -2.30
C LEU A 207 17.23 -31.04 -2.91
N LYS A 208 17.10 -32.14 -2.17
CA LYS A 208 17.52 -33.46 -2.64
C LYS A 208 16.54 -34.56 -2.27
N VAL A 209 16.62 -35.68 -2.99
CA VAL A 209 15.94 -36.91 -2.58
C VAL A 209 16.51 -37.38 -1.23
N GLY A 210 15.64 -37.68 -0.28
CA GLY A 210 15.98 -38.05 1.09
C GLY A 210 15.68 -36.93 2.10
N LYS A 211 16.49 -36.87 3.15
CA LYS A 211 16.34 -35.90 4.24
C LYS A 211 16.71 -34.49 3.79
N ASN A 212 15.84 -33.53 4.11
CA ASN A 212 16.05 -32.10 3.92
C ASN A 212 15.68 -31.36 5.21
N VAL A 213 16.14 -30.11 5.34
CA VAL A 213 15.81 -29.20 6.43
C VAL A 213 15.30 -27.89 5.84
N ILE A 214 14.15 -27.43 6.33
CA ILE A 214 13.64 -26.08 6.12
C ILE A 214 13.86 -25.28 7.39
N GLY A 215 14.36 -24.06 7.25
CA GLY A 215 14.57 -23.12 8.34
C GLY A 215 13.98 -21.76 8.03
N LEU A 216 13.35 -21.12 9.01
CA LEU A 216 12.85 -19.76 8.93
C LEU A 216 13.48 -18.91 10.04
N GLU A 217 14.05 -17.78 9.66
CA GLU A 217 14.51 -16.73 10.57
C GLU A 217 13.48 -15.61 10.56
N GLY A 218 12.65 -15.53 11.59
CA GLY A 218 11.71 -14.44 11.79
C GLY A 218 12.35 -13.26 12.49
N TYR A 219 11.97 -12.07 12.07
CA TYR A 219 12.50 -10.81 12.55
C TYR A 219 11.42 -10.05 13.30
N ASN A 220 11.69 -9.74 14.56
CA ASN A 220 10.83 -8.94 15.43
C ASN A 220 11.65 -7.73 15.87
N LYS A 221 11.80 -6.74 14.98
CA LYS A 221 12.62 -5.55 15.24
C LYS A 221 11.81 -4.27 15.12
N SER A 222 11.57 -3.66 16.28
CA SER A 222 11.26 -2.23 16.44
C SER A 222 10.13 -1.70 15.57
N LEU A 223 8.93 -2.20 15.84
CA LEU A 223 7.71 -1.42 15.69
C LEU A 223 7.03 -1.35 17.05
N SER A 224 6.13 -0.39 17.22
CA SER A 224 5.18 -0.38 18.33
C SER A 224 4.15 -1.51 18.26
N SER A 225 4.26 -2.42 17.27
CA SER A 225 3.47 -3.64 17.16
C SER A 225 3.69 -4.51 18.40
N SER A 226 2.58 -5.04 18.90
CA SER A 226 2.51 -5.87 20.09
C SER A 226 2.50 -7.36 19.79
N ASP A 227 2.59 -7.76 18.52
CA ASP A 227 2.46 -9.14 18.04
C ASP A 227 3.63 -9.59 17.14
N PHE A 228 3.73 -10.89 16.93
CA PHE A 228 4.71 -11.53 16.03
C PHE A 228 4.24 -12.97 15.84
N THR A 229 4.26 -13.51 14.62
CA THR A 229 3.85 -14.90 14.35
C THR A 229 4.72 -15.58 13.30
N LEU A 230 5.00 -16.87 13.51
CA LEU A 230 5.46 -17.81 12.47
C LEU A 230 4.73 -19.15 12.61
N ASP A 231 3.81 -19.43 11.70
CA ASP A 231 3.10 -20.72 11.61
C ASP A 231 3.24 -21.32 10.20
N PRO A 232 4.32 -22.07 9.93
CA PRO A 232 4.58 -22.67 8.61
C PRO A 232 4.14 -24.14 8.46
N TYR A 233 3.76 -24.52 7.25
CA TYR A 233 3.68 -25.90 6.77
C TYR A 233 4.13 -26.05 5.31
N LEU A 234 4.36 -27.29 4.85
CA LEU A 234 4.95 -27.59 3.54
C LEU A 234 4.12 -28.63 2.77
N THR A 235 3.81 -28.35 1.51
CA THR A 235 2.96 -29.22 0.67
C THR A 235 3.53 -29.42 -0.75
N ILE A 236 3.18 -30.56 -1.37
CA ILE A 236 3.35 -30.85 -2.79
C ILE A 236 1.98 -31.20 -3.40
N GLY A 237 1.56 -30.51 -4.45
CA GLY A 237 0.30 -30.80 -5.17
C GLY A 237 -0.96 -30.13 -4.56
N GLY A 238 -2.14 -30.36 -5.14
CA GLY A 238 -3.44 -29.71 -4.81
C GLY A 238 -4.28 -29.34 -6.06
N GLY A 239 -5.40 -28.63 -5.96
CA GLY A 239 -6.04 -28.01 -7.15
C GLY A 239 -5.40 -26.66 -7.42
N TYR A 240 -5.05 -26.32 -8.67
CA TYR A 240 -4.49 -25.01 -9.01
C TYR A 240 -5.23 -24.31 -10.14
N THR A 241 -5.30 -22.99 -10.08
CA THR A 241 -5.76 -22.11 -11.14
C THR A 241 -4.59 -21.22 -11.56
N ASN A 242 -4.07 -21.47 -12.76
CA ASN A 242 -3.16 -20.55 -13.43
C ASN A 242 -3.97 -19.49 -14.16
N TYR A 243 -3.46 -18.26 -14.27
CA TYR A 243 -4.03 -17.25 -15.16
C TYR A 243 -2.97 -16.69 -16.12
N SER A 244 -3.41 -16.29 -17.31
CA SER A 244 -2.59 -15.61 -18.30
C SER A 244 -3.34 -14.40 -18.85
N LYS A 245 -2.63 -13.28 -19.01
CA LYS A 245 -3.17 -12.06 -19.64
C LYS A 245 -2.73 -12.00 -21.08
N ILE A 246 -3.69 -11.76 -21.97
CA ILE A 246 -3.46 -11.56 -23.40
C ILE A 246 -3.95 -10.15 -23.73
N ASN A 247 -3.05 -9.30 -24.23
CA ASN A 247 -3.41 -7.96 -24.69
C ASN A 247 -4.06 -7.99 -26.08
N SER A 248 -4.55 -6.84 -26.57
CA SER A 248 -5.18 -6.71 -27.89
C SER A 248 -4.27 -7.05 -29.09
N GLU A 249 -2.97 -7.18 -28.86
CA GLU A 249 -1.94 -7.54 -29.86
C GLU A 249 -1.56 -9.04 -29.81
N ASN A 250 -2.28 -9.86 -29.05
CA ASN A 250 -2.01 -11.28 -28.81
C ASN A 250 -0.66 -11.59 -28.12
N ASN A 251 -0.04 -10.60 -27.48
CA ASN A 251 1.16 -10.85 -26.67
C ASN A 251 0.76 -11.52 -25.35
N LYS A 252 1.23 -12.75 -25.14
CA LYS A 252 1.03 -13.48 -23.87
C LYS A 252 1.92 -12.89 -22.78
N ILE A 253 1.30 -12.43 -21.71
CA ILE A 253 1.96 -12.01 -20.47
C ILE A 253 1.67 -13.09 -19.43
N ASN A 254 2.61 -14.03 -19.24
CA ASN A 254 2.50 -15.07 -18.22
C ASN A 254 2.82 -14.49 -16.83
N ARG A 255 1.90 -14.63 -15.86
CA ARG A 255 2.13 -14.26 -14.45
C ARG A 255 1.36 -15.21 -13.52
N GLY A 256 2.07 -16.00 -12.70
CA GLY A 256 1.57 -16.63 -11.47
C GLY A 256 0.48 -17.74 -11.58
N GLY A 257 0.35 -18.54 -10.53
CA GLY A 257 -0.71 -19.55 -10.35
C GLY A 257 -1.04 -19.74 -8.87
N TYR A 258 -2.31 -20.00 -8.55
CA TYR A 258 -2.84 -20.14 -7.18
C TYR A 258 -3.39 -21.55 -6.95
N MET A 259 -3.45 -22.03 -5.70
CA MET A 259 -4.21 -23.23 -5.33
C MET A 259 -5.39 -22.92 -4.44
N VAL A 260 -6.50 -23.61 -4.67
CA VAL A 260 -7.72 -23.57 -3.86
C VAL A 260 -7.97 -24.99 -3.36
N ARG A 261 -8.05 -25.18 -2.05
CA ARG A 261 -8.55 -26.43 -1.47
C ARG A 261 -10.07 -26.33 -1.40
N GLY A 262 -10.78 -27.32 -1.93
CA GLY A 262 -12.25 -27.32 -2.00
C GLY A 262 -12.96 -27.26 -0.63
N ASP A 263 -12.23 -27.51 0.46
CA ASP A 263 -12.71 -27.57 1.84
C ASP A 263 -12.33 -26.33 2.70
N GLN A 264 -11.46 -25.44 2.21
CA GLN A 264 -11.10 -24.20 2.93
C GLN A 264 -11.07 -23.00 1.98
N LEU A 265 -12.25 -22.40 1.82
CA LEU A 265 -12.38 -21.04 1.31
C LEU A 265 -12.12 -20.08 2.49
N GLN A 266 -10.90 -19.56 2.59
CA GLN A 266 -10.61 -18.44 3.50
C GLN A 266 -9.79 -17.36 2.78
N GLU A 267 -10.04 -16.12 3.19
CA GLU A 267 -9.85 -14.90 2.43
C GLU A 267 -8.74 -14.07 3.09
N SER A 268 -7.65 -13.76 2.38
CA SER A 268 -6.73 -12.65 2.74
C SER A 268 -5.65 -12.39 1.68
N ILE A 269 -5.04 -11.20 1.76
CA ILE A 269 -4.27 -10.49 0.71
C ILE A 269 -2.92 -10.05 1.27
N VAL A 270 -1.80 -10.30 0.56
CA VAL A 270 -0.50 -9.63 0.78
C VAL A 270 0.19 -9.33 -0.56
N ALA A 271 0.89 -8.19 -0.64
CA ALA A 271 1.62 -7.71 -1.82
C ALA A 271 3.09 -7.40 -1.45
N GLU A 272 4.06 -7.90 -2.24
CA GLU A 272 5.48 -7.55 -2.10
C GLU A 272 6.01 -6.68 -3.28
N GLU A 273 6.93 -5.76 -2.94
CA GLU A 273 7.48 -4.71 -3.79
C GLU A 273 8.76 -5.09 -4.56
N GLY A 274 9.01 -4.36 -5.65
CA GLY A 274 10.33 -4.11 -6.22
C GLY A 274 10.61 -2.60 -6.25
N GLN A 275 11.87 -2.22 -6.05
CA GLN A 275 12.42 -0.87 -5.85
C GLN A 275 11.81 0.26 -6.72
N ASP A 276 10.89 1.04 -6.14
CA ASP A 276 10.80 2.52 -6.17
C ASP A 276 9.57 2.93 -5.32
N SER A 277 9.81 3.24 -4.04
CA SER A 277 8.81 3.22 -2.96
C SER A 277 7.85 4.42 -2.96
N LYS A 278 6.63 4.17 -3.47
CA LYS A 278 5.38 4.61 -2.84
C LYS A 278 4.34 3.49 -3.02
N GLN A 279 3.99 2.82 -1.92
CA GLN A 279 3.02 1.74 -1.80
C GLN A 279 1.84 1.87 -2.78
N LYS A 280 1.62 0.82 -3.58
CA LYS A 280 0.44 0.67 -4.44
C LYS A 280 -0.53 -0.31 -3.78
N THR A 281 -1.43 0.19 -2.95
CA THR A 281 -2.49 -0.61 -2.30
C THR A 281 -3.65 -0.80 -3.28
N TYR A 282 -3.90 -2.04 -3.71
CA TYR A 282 -5.10 -2.40 -4.46
C TYR A 282 -6.18 -2.85 -3.49
N LYS A 283 -7.34 -2.19 -3.49
CA LYS A 283 -8.42 -2.48 -2.55
C LYS A 283 -9.71 -2.88 -3.26
N ASN A 284 -10.41 -3.85 -2.67
CA ASN A 284 -11.62 -4.45 -3.23
C ASN A 284 -12.81 -3.49 -3.07
N LEU A 285 -13.44 -3.10 -4.18
CA LEU A 285 -14.57 -2.17 -4.19
C LEU A 285 -15.88 -2.76 -3.64
N ASN A 286 -15.87 -4.03 -3.22
CA ASN A 286 -16.96 -4.62 -2.43
C ASN A 286 -16.98 -4.09 -0.98
N ASN A 287 -15.95 -3.36 -0.52
CA ASN A 287 -16.03 -2.62 0.74
C ASN A 287 -16.96 -1.40 0.56
N PRO A 288 -18.13 -1.35 1.24
CA PRO A 288 -19.08 -0.25 1.10
C PRO A 288 -18.48 1.13 1.43
N GLN A 289 -17.52 1.18 2.36
CA GLN A 289 -16.83 2.41 2.76
C GLN A 289 -15.92 2.96 1.66
N GLU A 290 -15.25 2.08 0.91
CA GLU A 290 -14.39 2.50 -0.20
C GLU A 290 -15.17 2.78 -1.48
N SER A 291 -16.29 2.06 -1.66
CA SER A 291 -17.29 2.36 -2.70
C SER A 291 -17.82 3.79 -2.58
N LEU A 292 -18.01 4.30 -1.34
CA LEU A 292 -18.41 5.68 -1.08
C LEU A 292 -17.39 6.68 -1.63
N LEU A 293 -16.10 6.44 -1.40
CA LEU A 293 -15.02 7.31 -1.87
C LEU A 293 -14.96 7.36 -3.40
N LEU A 294 -15.13 6.21 -4.06
CA LEU A 294 -15.16 6.13 -5.51
C LEU A 294 -16.39 6.84 -6.09
N ALA A 295 -17.56 6.62 -5.49
CA ALA A 295 -18.80 7.27 -5.91
C ALA A 295 -18.69 8.80 -5.77
N ALA A 296 -18.15 9.30 -4.64
CA ALA A 296 -17.90 10.72 -4.42
C ALA A 296 -16.91 11.29 -5.43
N ARG A 297 -15.82 10.55 -5.71
CA ARG A 297 -14.86 10.94 -6.73
C ARG A 297 -15.48 10.97 -8.12
N ASN A 298 -16.39 10.06 -8.46
CA ASN A 298 -17.04 10.02 -9.76
C ASN A 298 -18.22 11.02 -9.89
N GLY A 299 -18.68 11.57 -8.77
CA GLY A 299 -19.88 12.41 -8.75
C GLY A 299 -21.18 11.61 -8.75
N ASP A 300 -21.11 10.31 -8.46
CA ASP A 300 -22.25 9.38 -8.47
C ASP A 300 -23.08 9.53 -7.19
N LYS A 301 -23.96 10.52 -7.21
CA LYS A 301 -24.84 10.85 -6.08
C LYS A 301 -25.76 9.69 -5.69
N ASP A 302 -26.27 8.94 -6.67
CA ASP A 302 -27.24 7.88 -6.42
C ASP A 302 -26.60 6.70 -5.67
N GLN A 303 -25.38 6.32 -6.07
CA GLN A 303 -24.60 5.30 -5.37
C GLN A 303 -24.22 5.76 -3.95
N ILE A 304 -23.84 7.03 -3.77
CA ILE A 304 -23.59 7.58 -2.42
C ILE A 304 -24.86 7.49 -1.58
N GLU A 305 -26.01 7.90 -2.11
CA GLU A 305 -27.27 7.85 -1.36
C GLU A 305 -27.62 6.42 -0.93
N LYS A 306 -27.39 5.43 -1.80
CA LYS A 306 -27.59 4.02 -1.48
C LYS A 306 -26.67 3.58 -0.34
N LEU A 307 -25.37 3.85 -0.42
CA LEU A 307 -24.38 3.45 0.58
C LEU A 307 -24.64 4.10 1.95
N LEU A 308 -25.08 5.36 1.98
CA LEU A 308 -25.45 6.02 3.23
C LEU A 308 -26.69 5.37 3.87
N LYS A 309 -27.66 4.88 3.09
CA LYS A 309 -28.79 4.10 3.61
C LYS A 309 -28.38 2.75 4.18
N GLU A 310 -27.27 2.18 3.70
CA GLU A 310 -26.66 0.94 4.20
C GLU A 310 -25.80 1.17 5.46
N GLY A 311 -25.73 2.40 5.97
CA GLY A 311 -25.02 2.74 7.22
C GLY A 311 -23.53 3.02 7.04
N VAL A 312 -23.08 3.28 5.82
CA VAL A 312 -21.69 3.68 5.56
C VAL A 312 -21.41 5.06 6.18
N ASP A 313 -20.30 5.17 6.90
CA ASP A 313 -19.81 6.42 7.45
C ASP A 313 -19.51 7.43 6.33
N ILE A 314 -20.22 8.57 6.33
CA ILE A 314 -20.11 9.63 5.33
C ILE A 314 -18.74 10.30 5.32
N ASP A 315 -18.06 10.30 6.46
CA ASP A 315 -16.75 10.90 6.65
C ASP A 315 -15.61 9.89 6.57
N PHE A 316 -15.93 8.65 6.20
CA PHE A 316 -14.93 7.62 5.98
C PHE A 316 -13.83 8.12 5.04
N SER A 317 -12.59 7.75 5.38
CA SER A 317 -11.44 7.93 4.51
C SER A 317 -10.36 6.91 4.86
N THR A 318 -9.53 6.61 3.87
CA THR A 318 -8.30 5.83 3.99
C THR A 318 -7.06 6.74 3.98
N GLU A 319 -5.90 6.21 4.37
CA GLU A 319 -4.63 6.95 4.46
C GLU A 319 -4.21 7.67 3.18
N ASN A 320 -4.69 7.22 2.02
CA ASN A 320 -4.33 7.77 0.70
C ASN A 320 -5.53 8.44 -0.01
N SER A 321 -6.58 8.79 0.71
CA SER A 321 -7.82 9.35 0.14
C SER A 321 -8.31 10.60 0.87
N TYR A 322 -9.18 11.37 0.21
CA TYR A 322 -9.98 12.41 0.86
C TYR A 322 -11.31 11.83 1.34
N THR A 323 -12.03 12.57 2.19
CA THR A 323 -13.44 12.27 2.47
C THR A 323 -14.29 12.45 1.21
N ALA A 324 -15.53 11.94 1.23
CA ALA A 324 -16.47 12.17 0.14
C ALA A 324 -16.65 13.67 -0.17
N LEU A 325 -16.76 14.51 0.87
CA LEU A 325 -16.86 15.96 0.74
C LEU A 325 -15.58 16.57 0.16
N GLY A 326 -14.41 16.07 0.57
CA GLY A 326 -13.13 16.49 0.01
C GLY A 326 -13.01 16.21 -1.49
N TYR A 327 -13.43 15.03 -1.96
CA TYR A 327 -13.46 14.72 -3.39
C TYR A 327 -14.43 15.59 -4.19
N ALA A 328 -15.64 15.82 -3.65
CA ALA A 328 -16.63 16.70 -4.28
C ALA A 328 -16.10 18.13 -4.39
N ALA A 329 -15.42 18.62 -3.35
CA ALA A 329 -14.75 19.93 -3.32
C ALA A 329 -13.61 20.04 -4.34
N ALA A 330 -12.77 19.00 -4.44
CA ALA A 330 -11.66 18.94 -5.38
C ALA A 330 -12.11 19.03 -6.85
N LYS A 331 -13.33 18.57 -7.15
CA LYS A 331 -13.95 18.65 -8.48
C LYS A 331 -14.82 19.88 -8.70
N GLY A 332 -15.03 20.69 -7.66
CA GLY A 332 -15.97 21.80 -7.70
C GLY A 332 -17.42 21.37 -7.94
N ASN A 333 -17.80 20.14 -7.57
CA ASN A 333 -19.14 19.61 -7.76
C ASN A 333 -20.08 20.15 -6.67
N ILE A 334 -20.54 21.39 -6.85
CA ILE A 334 -21.40 22.11 -5.91
C ILE A 334 -22.66 21.31 -5.53
N PRO A 335 -23.43 20.72 -6.47
CA PRO A 335 -24.60 19.91 -6.11
C PRO A 335 -24.28 18.73 -5.20
N LEU A 336 -23.18 18.01 -5.47
CA LEU A 336 -22.79 16.88 -4.64
C LEU A 336 -22.28 17.33 -3.27
N MET A 337 -21.49 18.40 -3.20
CA MET A 337 -21.05 18.94 -1.93
C MET A 337 -22.23 19.37 -1.06
N GLN A 338 -23.24 20.04 -1.64
CA GLN A 338 -24.45 20.42 -0.91
C GLN A 338 -25.18 19.17 -0.38
N PHE A 339 -25.35 18.15 -1.23
CA PHE A 339 -25.96 16.90 -0.81
C PHE A 339 -25.22 16.21 0.35
N LEU A 340 -23.88 16.16 0.31
CA LEU A 340 -23.08 15.54 1.37
C LEU A 340 -23.20 16.31 2.69
N LEU A 341 -23.20 17.64 2.64
CA LEU A 341 -23.42 18.49 3.82
C LEU A 341 -24.84 18.30 4.39
N ASP A 342 -25.87 18.21 3.53
CA ASP A 342 -27.25 17.94 3.94
C ASP A 342 -27.41 16.55 4.59
N LYS A 343 -26.54 15.61 4.24
CA LYS A 343 -26.45 14.27 4.84
C LYS A 343 -25.56 14.20 6.09
N GLY A 344 -25.01 15.32 6.53
CA GLY A 344 -24.28 15.44 7.79
C GLY A 344 -22.78 15.19 7.69
N ALA A 345 -22.17 15.29 6.50
CA ALA A 345 -20.70 15.25 6.38
C ALA A 345 -20.07 16.39 7.19
N ASP A 346 -19.08 16.09 8.02
CA ASP A 346 -18.38 17.13 8.77
C ASP A 346 -17.48 17.95 7.83
N ILE A 347 -17.81 19.23 7.74
CA ILE A 347 -17.15 20.20 6.87
C ILE A 347 -15.65 20.39 7.17
N ASN A 348 -15.24 20.08 8.40
CA ASN A 348 -13.89 20.23 8.90
C ASN A 348 -13.19 18.87 9.08
N ASN A 349 -13.86 17.76 8.78
CA ASN A 349 -13.31 16.42 8.99
C ASN A 349 -12.01 16.25 8.20
N LYS A 350 -10.95 15.90 8.91
CA LYS A 350 -9.66 15.59 8.31
C LYS A 350 -9.70 14.14 7.88
N SER A 351 -9.54 13.92 6.57
CA SER A 351 -9.28 12.57 6.08
C SER A 351 -8.01 11.99 6.70
N ARG A 352 -7.83 10.66 6.64
CA ARG A 352 -6.64 9.98 7.19
C ARG A 352 -5.32 10.40 6.53
N ASN A 353 -5.36 11.06 5.38
CA ASN A 353 -4.20 11.76 4.80
C ASN A 353 -3.95 13.17 5.41
N ASP A 354 -4.59 13.44 6.54
CA ASP A 354 -4.67 14.69 7.31
C ASP A 354 -5.39 15.85 6.58
N LYS A 355 -5.99 15.68 5.39
CA LYS A 355 -6.59 16.81 4.65
C LYS A 355 -8.07 17.01 4.97
N SER A 356 -8.44 18.22 5.36
CA SER A 356 -9.83 18.69 5.41
C SER A 356 -10.32 19.18 4.03
N PRO A 357 -11.64 19.21 3.76
CA PRO A 357 -12.19 19.65 2.48
C PRO A 357 -11.71 21.02 2.01
N ILE A 358 -11.53 21.98 2.94
CA ILE A 358 -11.06 23.33 2.62
C ILE A 358 -9.60 23.35 2.16
N LEU A 359 -8.75 22.47 2.71
CA LEU A 359 -7.37 22.33 2.27
C LEU A 359 -7.26 21.60 0.93
N VAL A 360 -8.15 20.63 0.68
CA VAL A 360 -8.24 19.96 -0.62
C VAL A 360 -8.59 20.96 -1.72
N VAL A 361 -9.65 21.77 -1.53
CA VAL A 361 -10.06 22.74 -2.55
C VAL A 361 -9.03 23.85 -2.76
N ALA A 362 -8.23 24.18 -1.73
CA ALA A 362 -7.16 25.18 -1.85
C ALA A 362 -6.10 24.81 -2.89
N GLY A 363 -5.86 23.51 -3.09
CA GLY A 363 -5.00 22.99 -4.15
C GLY A 363 -5.63 23.00 -5.55
N THR A 364 -6.85 23.52 -5.73
CA THR A 364 -7.60 23.45 -7.00
C THR A 364 -8.03 24.83 -7.51
N GLN A 365 -8.58 24.87 -8.73
CA GLN A 365 -9.13 26.09 -9.34
C GLN A 365 -10.58 26.41 -8.93
N HIS A 366 -11.19 25.61 -8.05
CA HIS A 366 -12.63 25.64 -7.78
C HIS A 366 -13.03 26.63 -6.67
N ILE A 367 -12.86 27.93 -6.93
CA ILE A 367 -13.16 29.00 -5.96
C ILE A 367 -14.61 28.96 -5.45
N ASN A 368 -15.58 28.59 -6.29
CA ASN A 368 -16.98 28.49 -5.85
C ASN A 368 -17.19 27.38 -4.80
N ALA A 369 -16.42 26.29 -4.86
CA ALA A 369 -16.45 25.27 -3.83
C ALA A 369 -15.81 25.77 -2.54
N ALA A 370 -14.70 26.51 -2.62
CA ALA A 370 -14.10 27.17 -1.45
C ALA A 370 -15.08 28.16 -0.78
N LYS A 371 -15.75 29.01 -1.57
CA LYS A 371 -16.80 29.92 -1.09
C LYS A 371 -17.94 29.16 -0.39
N MET A 372 -18.37 28.03 -0.96
CA MET A 372 -19.44 27.23 -0.35
C MET A 372 -19.01 26.62 0.98
N LEU A 373 -17.79 26.09 1.06
CA LEU A 373 -17.23 25.54 2.31
C LEU A 373 -17.14 26.64 3.38
N ILE A 374 -16.59 27.80 3.05
CA ILE A 374 -16.48 28.94 3.99
C ILE A 374 -17.87 29.39 4.47
N LYS A 375 -18.84 29.52 3.55
CA LYS A 375 -20.23 29.89 3.88
C LYS A 375 -20.88 28.90 4.86
N ASN A 376 -20.53 27.63 4.78
CA ASN A 376 -21.06 26.57 5.65
C ASN A 376 -20.19 26.33 6.90
N GLY A 377 -19.22 27.20 7.20
CA GLY A 377 -18.47 27.16 8.46
C GLY A 377 -17.14 26.40 8.42
N ALA A 378 -16.53 26.22 7.25
CA ALA A 378 -15.19 25.65 7.16
C ALA A 378 -14.15 26.53 7.87
N ASP A 379 -13.32 25.93 8.71
CA ASP A 379 -12.26 26.62 9.44
C ASP A 379 -11.02 26.82 8.55
N LEU A 380 -10.73 28.09 8.26
CA LEU A 380 -9.57 28.50 7.44
C LEU A 380 -8.23 28.36 8.17
N ASN A 381 -8.26 28.21 9.50
CA ASN A 381 -7.07 28.03 10.32
C ASN A 381 -6.63 26.57 10.41
N ILE A 382 -7.37 25.63 9.79
CA ILE A 382 -6.95 24.22 9.76
C ILE A 382 -5.61 24.11 9.04
N ILE A 383 -4.71 23.39 9.69
CA ILE A 383 -3.39 23.05 9.18
C ILE A 383 -3.30 21.52 9.06
N SER A 384 -2.84 21.04 7.91
CA SER A 384 -2.71 19.60 7.58
C SER A 384 -1.36 19.29 6.98
N GLY A 385 -0.64 18.30 7.53
CA GLY A 385 0.76 18.06 7.17
C GLY A 385 1.56 19.35 7.25
N GLN A 386 1.09 20.26 8.13
CA GLN A 386 1.68 21.55 8.40
C GLN A 386 1.58 22.56 7.24
N ARG A 387 0.59 22.38 6.36
CA ARG A 387 0.23 23.30 5.28
C ARG A 387 -1.14 23.91 5.55
N SER A 388 -1.23 25.24 5.42
CA SER A 388 -2.49 26.00 5.37
C SER A 388 -3.01 26.10 3.93
N CYS A 389 -4.17 26.74 3.73
CA CYS A 389 -4.73 26.98 2.40
C CYS A 389 -3.74 27.68 1.45
N LEU A 390 -2.96 28.66 1.94
CA LEU A 390 -1.96 29.35 1.11
C LEU A 390 -0.80 28.45 0.71
N HIS A 391 -0.40 27.52 1.58
CA HIS A 391 0.66 26.55 1.27
C HIS A 391 0.19 25.58 0.18
N GLU A 392 -1.05 25.07 0.28
CA GLU A 392 -1.64 24.20 -0.75
C GLU A 392 -1.82 24.92 -2.08
N ALA A 393 -2.40 26.13 -2.07
CA ALA A 393 -2.62 26.91 -3.29
C ALA A 393 -1.30 27.26 -4.01
N ALA A 394 -0.25 27.59 -3.24
CA ALA A 394 1.09 27.84 -3.78
C ALA A 394 1.72 26.57 -4.36
N TYR A 395 1.70 25.45 -3.63
CA TYR A 395 2.28 24.17 -4.07
C TYR A 395 1.61 23.64 -5.34
N TRP A 396 0.27 23.74 -5.41
CA TRP A 396 -0.51 23.26 -6.56
C TRP A 396 -0.65 24.29 -7.69
N ARG A 397 0.01 25.44 -7.59
CA ARG A 397 0.09 26.46 -8.65
C ARG A 397 -1.30 26.99 -9.02
N GLN A 398 -2.04 27.47 -8.02
CA GLN A 398 -3.42 27.98 -8.16
C GLN A 398 -3.51 29.49 -7.83
N PRO A 399 -3.11 30.40 -8.75
CA PRO A 399 -3.01 31.84 -8.48
C PRO A 399 -4.32 32.49 -8.02
N LYS A 400 -5.44 32.19 -8.71
CA LYS A 400 -6.74 32.78 -8.39
C LYS A 400 -7.28 32.30 -7.03
N THR A 401 -7.08 31.02 -6.71
CA THR A 401 -7.46 30.44 -5.43
C THR A 401 -6.57 30.98 -4.30
N LEU A 402 -5.28 31.14 -4.56
CA LEU A 402 -4.33 31.76 -3.64
C LEU A 402 -4.74 33.20 -3.31
N GLN A 403 -4.99 34.04 -4.31
CA GLN A 403 -5.45 35.42 -4.10
C GLN A 403 -6.76 35.43 -3.30
N PHE A 404 -7.72 34.57 -3.66
CA PHE A 404 -8.97 34.46 -2.93
C PHE A 404 -8.77 34.18 -1.43
N PHE A 405 -7.87 33.27 -1.06
CA PHE A 405 -7.59 32.98 0.36
C PHE A 405 -6.82 34.10 1.07
N ILE A 406 -5.98 34.86 0.36
CA ILE A 406 -5.37 36.09 0.91
C ILE A 406 -6.46 37.12 1.20
N ASP A 407 -7.44 37.28 0.30
CA ASP A 407 -8.58 38.18 0.49
C ASP A 407 -9.49 37.75 1.66
N GLN A 408 -9.44 36.47 2.07
CA GLN A 408 -10.10 35.98 3.29
C GLN A 408 -9.30 36.29 4.58
N GLY A 409 -8.14 36.95 4.48
CA GLY A 409 -7.33 37.39 5.61
C GLY A 409 -6.31 36.36 6.13
N ILE A 410 -6.00 35.32 5.36
CA ILE A 410 -4.95 34.37 5.77
C ILE A 410 -3.58 35.05 5.66
N ASP A 411 -2.77 34.94 6.71
CA ASP A 411 -1.42 35.51 6.73
C ASP A 411 -0.53 34.89 5.63
N VAL A 412 -0.10 35.75 4.70
CA VAL A 412 0.81 35.43 3.58
C VAL A 412 2.16 34.88 4.07
N ASN A 413 2.56 35.20 5.29
CA ASN A 413 3.80 34.77 5.93
C ASN A 413 3.59 33.61 6.91
N SER A 414 2.40 33.00 6.93
CA SER A 414 2.10 31.83 7.76
C SER A 414 3.18 30.76 7.59
N LYS A 415 3.64 30.21 8.73
CA LYS A 415 4.74 29.25 8.79
C LYS A 415 4.18 27.85 9.03
N GLY A 416 4.48 26.93 8.12
CA GLY A 416 4.29 25.49 8.30
C GLY A 416 5.43 24.83 9.07
N PHE A 417 5.59 23.50 8.96
CA PHE A 417 6.74 22.79 9.56
C PHE A 417 8.05 23.35 9.02
N TYR A 418 9.10 23.28 9.85
CA TYR A 418 10.42 23.82 9.52
C TYR A 418 10.42 25.31 9.12
N ASN A 419 9.38 26.07 9.49
CA ASN A 419 9.17 27.46 9.10
C ASN A 419 9.01 27.68 7.58
N ILE A 420 8.58 26.66 6.84
CA ILE A 420 8.33 26.79 5.39
C ILE A 420 7.12 27.71 5.18
N THR A 421 7.24 28.66 4.25
CA THR A 421 6.18 29.64 3.93
C THR A 421 5.53 29.34 2.59
N PRO A 422 4.36 29.94 2.26
CA PRO A 422 3.76 29.85 0.93
C PRO A 422 4.73 30.24 -0.19
N LEU A 423 5.63 31.20 0.04
CA LEU A 423 6.64 31.63 -0.92
C LEU A 423 7.63 30.51 -1.28
N HIS A 424 8.07 29.72 -0.29
CA HIS A 424 8.90 28.54 -0.53
C HIS A 424 8.14 27.48 -1.32
N TRP A 425 6.86 27.25 -0.99
CA TRP A 425 6.02 26.28 -1.69
C TRP A 425 5.68 26.69 -3.13
N ALA A 426 5.65 27.97 -3.46
CA ALA A 426 5.48 28.43 -4.83
C ALA A 426 6.70 28.09 -5.72
N VAL A 427 7.91 28.08 -5.13
CA VAL A 427 9.18 27.73 -5.80
C VAL A 427 9.37 26.20 -5.88
N TYR A 428 8.98 25.46 -4.84
CA TYR A 428 9.23 24.02 -4.72
C TYR A 428 8.86 23.16 -5.95
N PRO A 429 7.67 23.30 -6.57
CA PRO A 429 7.25 22.46 -7.71
C PRO A 429 7.89 22.88 -9.04
N MET A 430 8.66 23.96 -9.08
CA MET A 430 9.23 24.50 -10.31
C MET A 430 10.41 23.65 -10.79
N ASN A 431 10.51 23.48 -12.11
CA ASN A 431 11.64 22.80 -12.77
C ASN A 431 12.09 23.66 -13.95
N VAL A 432 13.40 23.83 -14.13
CA VAL A 432 14.00 24.64 -15.20
C VAL A 432 13.49 24.27 -16.60
N ASP A 433 13.18 22.99 -16.83
CA ASP A 433 12.72 22.49 -18.13
C ASP A 433 11.22 22.70 -18.39
N LYS A 434 10.46 23.11 -17.36
CA LYS A 434 8.98 23.18 -17.40
C LYS A 434 8.46 24.62 -17.47
N ILE A 435 8.93 25.40 -18.44
CA ILE A 435 8.64 26.85 -18.57
C ILE A 435 7.13 27.14 -18.53
N GLU A 436 6.32 26.43 -19.32
CA GLU A 436 4.87 26.66 -19.36
C GLU A 436 4.16 26.31 -18.04
N GLU A 437 4.58 25.22 -17.38
CA GLU A 437 4.01 24.85 -16.08
C GLU A 437 4.43 25.83 -14.98
N ASN A 438 5.62 26.40 -15.09
CA ASN A 438 6.17 27.38 -14.15
C ASN A 438 5.44 28.72 -14.21
N LYS A 439 4.74 29.08 -15.31
CA LYS A 439 4.02 30.36 -15.42
C LYS A 439 3.04 30.58 -14.26
N LYS A 440 2.32 29.53 -13.85
CA LYS A 440 1.39 29.62 -12.71
C LYS A 440 2.11 29.75 -11.37
N SER A 441 3.28 29.13 -11.22
CA SER A 441 4.15 29.35 -10.03
C SER A 441 4.65 30.78 -9.98
N VAL A 442 5.08 31.35 -11.11
CA VAL A 442 5.51 32.76 -11.21
C VAL A 442 4.38 33.69 -10.79
N GLU A 443 3.16 33.46 -11.27
CA GLU A 443 1.99 34.25 -10.88
C GLU A 443 1.71 34.12 -9.37
N CYS A 444 1.81 32.92 -8.79
CA CYS A 444 1.71 32.72 -7.34
C CYS A 444 2.79 33.51 -6.58
N ILE A 445 4.04 33.47 -7.03
CA ILE A 445 5.13 34.24 -6.41
C ILE A 445 4.82 35.73 -6.45
N GLN A 446 4.39 36.26 -7.61
CA GLN A 446 4.06 37.68 -7.74
C GLN A 446 2.91 38.09 -6.82
N ILE A 447 1.86 37.27 -6.72
CA ILE A 447 0.74 37.48 -5.80
C ILE A 447 1.26 37.53 -4.36
N LEU A 448 2.07 36.55 -3.94
CA LEU A 448 2.62 36.53 -2.58
C LEU A 448 3.46 37.78 -2.29
N LEU A 449 4.34 38.17 -3.21
CA LEU A 449 5.18 39.37 -3.05
C LEU A 449 4.36 40.66 -2.98
N ASN A 450 3.36 40.81 -3.85
CA ASN A 450 2.47 41.97 -3.88
C ASN A 450 1.66 42.12 -2.57
N ASN A 451 1.41 41.01 -1.88
CA ASN A 451 0.68 40.97 -0.62
C ASN A 451 1.61 40.93 0.61
N GLY A 452 2.92 41.19 0.45
CA GLY A 452 3.85 41.36 1.57
C GLY A 452 4.56 40.08 2.06
N ALA A 453 4.70 39.07 1.21
CA ALA A 453 5.52 37.90 1.54
C ALA A 453 6.98 38.29 1.76
N ASN A 454 7.54 37.88 2.89
CA ASN A 454 8.91 38.18 3.29
C ASN A 454 9.90 37.27 2.54
N LYS A 455 10.64 37.86 1.59
CA LYS A 455 11.70 37.21 0.79
C LYS A 455 12.85 36.66 1.64
N SER A 456 13.10 37.23 2.82
CA SER A 456 14.21 36.89 3.71
C SER A 456 13.89 35.78 4.70
N ASN A 457 12.67 35.23 4.72
CA ASN A 457 12.33 34.08 5.56
C ASN A 457 13.21 32.88 5.17
N LYS A 458 13.79 32.20 6.18
CA LYS A 458 14.70 31.08 5.99
C LYS A 458 14.11 29.77 6.53
N VAL A 459 14.28 28.71 5.75
CA VAL A 459 14.04 27.31 6.10
C VAL A 459 15.38 26.60 6.07
N ASN A 460 15.83 26.05 7.21
CA ASN A 460 17.14 25.41 7.34
C ASN A 460 18.30 26.28 6.79
N GLY A 461 18.24 27.59 7.05
CA GLY A 461 19.23 28.57 6.59
C GLY A 461 19.03 29.10 5.16
N LYS A 462 18.10 28.53 4.39
CA LYS A 462 17.87 28.86 2.97
C LYS A 462 16.57 29.63 2.77
N THR A 463 16.62 30.68 1.97
CA THR A 463 15.47 31.45 1.48
C THR A 463 14.82 30.77 0.28
N ALA A 464 13.64 31.27 -0.13
CA ALA A 464 13.02 30.85 -1.39
C ALA A 464 13.91 31.17 -2.61
N ALA A 465 14.76 32.20 -2.54
CA ALA A 465 15.74 32.51 -3.58
C ALA A 465 16.83 31.43 -3.65
N ASP A 466 17.31 30.95 -2.51
CA ASP A 466 18.31 29.86 -2.45
C ASP A 466 17.74 28.56 -3.03
N TRP A 467 16.45 28.25 -2.78
CA TRP A 467 15.77 27.10 -3.39
C TRP A 467 15.65 27.21 -4.90
N ALA A 468 15.45 28.43 -5.41
CA ALA A 468 15.42 28.71 -6.84
C ALA A 468 16.81 28.59 -7.48
N GLU A 469 17.86 29.05 -6.78
CA GLU A 469 19.26 28.96 -7.20
C GLU A 469 19.71 27.50 -7.33
N GLU A 470 19.39 26.65 -6.35
CA GLU A 470 19.66 25.20 -6.39
C GLU A 470 18.99 24.46 -7.56
N ARG A 471 17.95 25.06 -8.16
CA ARG A 471 17.20 24.51 -9.30
C ARG A 471 17.53 25.21 -10.61
N ASN A 472 18.53 26.10 -10.63
CA ASN A 472 18.91 26.91 -11.79
C ASN A 472 17.74 27.77 -12.35
N LEU A 473 16.83 28.21 -11.49
CA LEU A 473 15.68 29.05 -11.86
C LEU A 473 16.07 30.54 -11.87
N THR A 474 16.95 30.93 -12.80
CA THR A 474 17.61 32.25 -12.83
C THR A 474 16.64 33.44 -12.75
N ASP A 475 15.50 33.38 -13.44
CA ASP A 475 14.52 34.47 -13.41
C ASP A 475 13.78 34.58 -12.07
N ILE A 476 13.59 33.45 -11.39
CA ILE A 476 13.01 33.41 -10.04
C ILE A 476 14.00 33.93 -9.02
N VAL A 477 15.29 33.61 -9.17
CA VAL A 477 16.36 34.18 -8.34
C VAL A 477 16.38 35.71 -8.45
N LYS A 478 16.32 36.26 -9.68
CA LYS A 478 16.25 37.72 -9.90
C LYS A 478 15.03 38.35 -9.24
N MET A 479 13.89 37.67 -9.26
CA MET A 479 12.64 38.15 -8.65
C MET A 479 12.69 38.14 -7.11
N LEU A 480 13.40 37.16 -6.52
CA LEU A 480 13.43 36.92 -5.07
C LEU A 480 14.63 37.52 -4.34
N LYS A 481 15.74 37.80 -5.02
CA LYS A 481 16.84 38.58 -4.42
C LYS A 481 16.42 40.06 -4.30
N PRO A 482 16.89 40.77 -3.26
CA PRO A 482 16.56 42.18 -3.05
C PRO A 482 17.01 43.11 -4.17
#